data_AF-A0A6A0QZ39-F1
#
_entry.id   AF-A0A6A0QZ39-F1
#
_cell.length_a   1.000
_cell.length_b   1.000
_cell.length_c   1.000
_cell.angle_alpha   90.00
_cell.angle_beta   90.00
_cell.angle_gamma   90.00
#
_symmetry.space_group_name_H-M   'P 1'
#
loop_
_entity.id
_entity.type
_entity.pdbx_description
1 polymer ?
#
loop_
_entity_poly.entity_id
_entity_poly.type
_entity_poly.pdbx_seq_one_letter_code
_entity_poly.pdbx_strand_id
1 'polypeptide(L)'
;MRLKEVNPTSYVFNESTQDIRKVIIDSLGNRQFRGMILDIRDKEYKREVLYEPGNEDDAYLYSYEFIGKSAMYYSWWGRLKMNAEFHIHLDSVNVNQTKVSIHTYNSEVVTGVRPGLGDNLTPIALCAKAVPPSTVEEYELLLQIGKALGEKNMPALKKPMIW
;
A
#
# COMPACT_ATOMS: atom_id res chain seq x y z
N MET A 1 7.64 17.26 -6.24
CA MET A 1 6.64 17.78 -5.28
C MET A 1 6.83 17.02 -3.98
N ARG A 2 6.79 17.68 -2.81
CA ARG A 2 6.88 17.03 -1.49
C ARG A 2 5.73 17.51 -0.62
N LEU A 3 5.17 16.63 0.20
CA LEU A 3 4.23 17.03 1.25
C LEU A 3 4.94 18.00 2.20
N LYS A 4 4.24 19.05 2.67
CA LYS A 4 4.76 19.92 3.73
C LYS A 4 4.89 19.17 5.06
N GLU A 5 4.02 18.19 5.28
CA GLU A 5 4.03 17.29 6.44
C GLU A 5 3.70 15.88 5.98
N VAL A 6 4.53 14.91 6.36
CA VAL A 6 4.31 13.49 6.03
C VAL A 6 3.17 12.91 6.86
N ASN A 7 2.43 11.96 6.28
CA ASN A 7 1.48 11.14 7.02
C ASN A 7 2.23 10.06 7.79
N PRO A 8 1.68 9.57 8.91
CA PRO A 8 2.28 8.45 9.62
C PRO A 8 2.17 7.18 8.77
N THR A 9 3.24 6.40 8.73
CA THR A 9 3.30 5.07 8.09
C THR A 9 3.13 3.93 9.09
N SER A 10 2.87 4.26 10.36
CA SER A 10 2.50 3.28 11.38
C SER A 10 1.47 3.86 12.36
N TYR A 11 0.69 2.99 12.99
CA TYR A 11 -0.29 3.36 14.01
C TYR A 11 -0.43 2.22 15.03
N VAL A 12 -0.65 2.57 16.30
CA VAL A 12 -0.89 1.59 17.37
C VAL A 12 -2.39 1.49 17.60
N PHE A 13 -2.97 0.33 17.32
CA PHE A 13 -4.37 0.02 17.59
C PHE A 13 -4.54 -0.66 18.94
N ASN A 14 -5.67 -0.42 19.60
CA ASN A 14 -6.02 -1.04 20.88
C ASN A 14 -6.73 -2.39 20.69
N GLU A 15 -6.13 -3.26 19.88
CA GLU A 15 -6.63 -4.60 19.59
C GLU A 15 -5.47 -5.59 19.55
N SER A 16 -5.76 -6.88 19.71
CA SER A 16 -4.76 -7.94 19.63
C SER A 16 -4.24 -8.13 18.19
N THR A 17 -3.03 -8.70 18.04
CA THR A 17 -2.44 -8.95 16.71
C THR A 17 -3.36 -9.82 15.84
N GLN A 18 -4.04 -10.80 16.44
CA GLN A 18 -4.94 -11.70 15.71
C GLN A 18 -6.22 -11.00 15.23
N ASP A 19 -6.77 -10.09 16.04
CA ASP A 19 -7.94 -9.30 15.63
C ASP A 19 -7.59 -8.32 14.51
N ILE A 20 -6.42 -7.67 14.59
CA ILE A 20 -5.89 -6.82 13.52
C ILE A 20 -5.66 -7.62 12.24
N ARG A 21 -5.03 -8.80 12.33
CA ARG A 21 -4.80 -9.69 11.18
C ARG A 21 -6.11 -10.08 10.50
N LYS A 22 -7.14 -10.44 11.29
CA LYS A 22 -8.47 -10.74 10.76
C LYS A 22 -9.07 -9.54 10.03
N VAL A 23 -9.02 -8.35 10.62
CA VAL A 23 -9.53 -7.13 9.97
C VAL A 23 -8.79 -6.80 8.68
N ILE A 24 -7.48 -7.00 8.62
CA ILE A 24 -6.70 -6.84 7.39
C ILE A 24 -7.23 -7.79 6.29
N ILE A 25 -7.44 -9.06 6.62
CA ILE A 25 -7.99 -10.04 5.67
C ILE A 25 -9.38 -9.62 5.20
N ASP A 26 -10.27 -9.25 6.13
CA ASP A 26 -11.66 -8.92 5.83
C ASP A 26 -11.82 -7.61 5.07
N SER A 27 -11.00 -6.59 5.38
CA SER A 27 -11.14 -5.23 4.83
C SER A 27 -10.25 -4.94 3.62
N LEU A 28 -9.13 -5.64 3.46
CA LEU A 28 -8.18 -5.44 2.35
C LEU A 28 -8.20 -6.63 1.37
N GLY A 29 -8.62 -7.81 1.82
CA GLY A 29 -8.80 -8.99 0.98
C GLY A 29 -9.85 -8.81 -0.11
N ASN A 30 -9.93 -9.77 -1.02
CA ASN A 30 -10.86 -9.74 -2.16
C ASN A 30 -10.80 -8.45 -2.99
N ARG A 31 -9.60 -7.86 -3.12
CA ARG A 31 -9.35 -6.67 -3.94
C ARG A 31 -10.04 -5.39 -3.45
N GLN A 32 -10.41 -5.33 -2.18
CA GLN A 32 -11.13 -4.19 -1.58
C GLN A 32 -10.28 -2.91 -1.49
N PHE A 33 -8.95 -3.02 -1.44
CA PHE A 33 -8.07 -1.85 -1.52
C PHE A 33 -7.51 -1.68 -2.93
N ARG A 34 -8.04 -0.69 -3.67
CA ARG A 34 -7.53 -0.27 -4.99
C ARG A 34 -7.33 -1.42 -5.99
N GLY A 35 -8.10 -2.50 -5.90
CA GLY A 35 -7.99 -3.67 -6.78
C GLY A 35 -6.82 -4.63 -6.46
N MET A 36 -6.04 -4.33 -5.42
CA MET A 36 -4.81 -5.04 -5.05
C MET A 36 -5.07 -6.44 -4.50
N ILE A 37 -4.13 -7.35 -4.70
CA ILE A 37 -4.18 -8.71 -4.20
C ILE A 37 -3.51 -8.75 -2.83
N LEU A 38 -4.23 -9.27 -1.84
CA LEU A 38 -3.70 -9.55 -0.51
C LEU A 38 -3.05 -10.93 -0.48
N ASP A 39 -1.80 -10.98 -0.05
CA ASP A 39 -1.03 -12.16 0.24
C ASP A 39 -0.75 -12.26 1.74
N ILE A 40 -0.77 -13.48 2.26
CA ILE A 40 -0.49 -13.80 3.66
C ILE A 40 0.32 -15.10 3.68
N ARG A 41 1.05 -15.33 4.77
CA ARG A 41 1.88 -16.52 5.00
C ARG A 41 1.04 -17.79 5.15
N ASP A 42 0.35 -18.22 4.10
CA ASP A 42 -0.43 -19.46 3.98
C ASP A 42 -0.75 -19.82 2.50
N LYS A 43 -0.28 -19.02 1.52
CA LYS A 43 -0.55 -19.23 0.09
C LYS A 43 0.60 -19.95 -0.63
N GLU A 44 0.28 -20.61 -1.75
CA GLU A 44 1.23 -21.38 -2.57
C GLU A 44 2.38 -20.53 -3.15
N TYR A 45 2.14 -19.23 -3.40
CA TYR A 45 3.16 -18.30 -3.88
C TYR A 45 3.81 -17.58 -2.70
N LYS A 46 5.12 -17.77 -2.52
CA LYS A 46 5.83 -17.25 -1.36
C LYS A 46 6.42 -15.87 -1.65
N ARG A 47 5.91 -14.83 -0.96
CA ARG A 47 6.63 -13.57 -0.79
C ARG A 47 7.65 -13.75 0.33
N GLU A 48 8.95 -13.71 0.01
CA GLU A 48 10.04 -14.04 0.94
C GLU A 48 9.94 -13.29 2.27
N VAL A 49 9.60 -11.99 2.22
CA VAL A 49 9.44 -11.14 3.41
C VAL A 49 8.44 -11.69 4.43
N LEU A 50 7.38 -12.40 4.00
CA LEU A 50 6.38 -12.98 4.90
C LEU A 50 6.89 -14.23 5.64
N TYR A 51 8.01 -14.80 5.22
CA TYR A 51 8.62 -15.98 5.84
C TYR A 51 9.85 -15.64 6.69
N GLU A 52 10.20 -14.35 6.80
CA GLU A 52 11.23 -13.88 7.73
C GLU A 52 10.75 -14.03 9.18
N PRO A 53 11.65 -14.34 10.14
CA PRO A 53 11.29 -14.43 11.55
C PRO A 53 10.72 -13.11 12.07
N GLY A 54 9.56 -13.15 12.73
CA GLY A 54 8.85 -11.97 13.23
C GLY A 54 7.74 -11.46 12.31
N ASN A 55 7.59 -12.03 11.11
CA ASN A 55 6.58 -11.63 10.13
C ASN A 55 5.47 -12.70 9.97
N GLU A 56 5.31 -13.59 10.95
CA GLU A 56 4.31 -14.67 10.94
C GLU A 56 2.89 -14.16 10.70
N ASP A 57 2.54 -13.02 11.31
CA ASP A 57 1.21 -12.42 11.27
C ASP A 57 1.09 -11.31 10.21
N ASP A 58 2.11 -11.10 9.39
CA ASP A 58 2.15 -10.04 8.40
C ASP A 58 1.30 -10.35 7.16
N ALA A 59 1.09 -9.29 6.36
CA ALA A 59 0.43 -9.37 5.07
C ALA A 59 1.17 -8.55 4.00
N TYR A 60 0.93 -8.86 2.74
CA TYR A 60 1.52 -8.16 1.60
C TYR A 60 0.46 -7.82 0.56
N LEU A 61 0.37 -6.56 0.16
CA LEU A 61 -0.49 -6.09 -0.91
C LEU A 61 0.33 -5.84 -2.17
N TYR A 62 -0.11 -6.38 -3.29
CA TYR A 62 0.52 -6.16 -4.58
C TYR A 62 -0.51 -6.07 -5.70
N SER A 63 -0.07 -5.67 -6.90
CA SER A 63 -0.92 -5.63 -8.08
C SER A 63 -0.11 -5.96 -9.32
N TYR A 64 -0.75 -6.62 -10.29
CA TYR A 64 -0.20 -6.80 -11.64
C TYR A 64 -0.45 -5.57 -12.52
N GLU A 65 -1.27 -4.64 -12.06
CA GLU A 65 -1.66 -3.41 -12.74
C GLU A 65 -1.49 -2.18 -11.84
N PHE A 66 -1.68 -0.98 -12.39
CA PHE A 66 -1.63 0.26 -11.62
C PHE A 66 -2.72 0.33 -10.56
N ILE A 67 -2.34 0.76 -9.36
CA ILE A 67 -3.20 0.90 -8.17
C ILE A 67 -3.95 2.24 -8.14
N GLY A 68 -4.22 2.81 -9.32
CA GLY A 68 -4.90 4.09 -9.50
C GLY A 68 -3.97 5.27 -9.81
N LYS A 69 -4.49 6.50 -9.60
CA LYS A 69 -3.76 7.75 -9.83
C LYS A 69 -3.03 8.17 -8.55
N SER A 70 -1.76 8.54 -8.65
CA SER A 70 -0.97 9.07 -7.54
C SER A 70 -1.58 10.37 -7.00
N ALA A 71 -1.57 10.54 -5.68
CA ALA A 71 -1.91 11.81 -5.06
C ALA A 71 -0.83 12.89 -5.27
N MET A 72 0.44 12.49 -5.46
CA MET A 72 1.62 13.36 -5.44
C MET A 72 2.24 13.65 -6.80
N TYR A 73 2.14 12.73 -7.74
CA TYR A 73 2.84 12.81 -9.01
C TYR A 73 1.89 13.25 -10.13
N TYR A 74 2.26 14.35 -10.79
CA TYR A 74 1.47 15.00 -11.84
C TYR A 74 2.32 15.22 -13.09
N SER A 75 1.63 15.23 -14.22
CA SER A 75 2.09 15.84 -15.47
C SER A 75 1.12 16.97 -15.83
N TRP A 76 1.40 17.67 -16.92
CA TRP A 76 0.46 18.65 -17.50
C TRP A 76 -0.91 18.05 -17.87
N TRP A 77 -1.01 16.74 -18.05
CA TRP A 77 -2.27 16.03 -18.28
C TRP A 77 -3.01 15.61 -16.98
N GLY A 78 -2.46 15.96 -15.81
CA GLY A 78 -2.99 15.61 -14.50
C GLY A 78 -2.21 14.49 -13.79
N ARG A 79 -2.86 13.86 -12.81
CA ARG A 79 -2.25 12.83 -11.94
C ARG A 79 -1.78 11.61 -12.73
N LEU A 80 -0.55 11.19 -12.46
CA LEU A 80 0.05 10.02 -13.08
C LEU A 80 -0.52 8.72 -12.47
N LYS A 81 -0.62 7.67 -13.28
CA LYS A 81 -0.92 6.32 -12.77
C LYS A 81 0.26 5.83 -11.93
N MET A 82 -0.04 5.13 -10.85
CA MET A 82 0.94 4.65 -9.89
C MET A 82 0.87 3.14 -9.75
N ASN A 83 2.03 2.53 -9.56
CA ASN A 83 2.17 1.17 -9.07
C ASN A 83 2.99 1.21 -7.77
N ALA A 84 2.64 0.36 -6.81
CA ALA A 84 3.36 0.15 -5.56
C ALA A 84 2.89 -1.14 -4.92
N GLU A 85 3.77 -1.75 -4.14
CA GLU A 85 3.47 -2.89 -3.29
C GLU A 85 3.65 -2.47 -1.82
N PHE A 86 2.91 -3.10 -0.92
CA PHE A 86 2.92 -2.75 0.50
C PHE A 86 3.06 -3.98 1.37
N HIS A 87 4.09 -4.02 2.21
CA HIS A 87 4.19 -4.96 3.31
C HIS A 87 3.54 -4.33 4.54
N ILE A 88 2.63 -5.07 5.16
CA ILE A 88 1.91 -4.69 6.37
C ILE A 88 2.49 -5.54 7.50
N HIS A 89 3.30 -4.89 8.34
CA HIS A 89 3.97 -5.52 9.47
C HIS A 89 3.17 -5.33 10.76
N LEU A 90 2.96 -6.42 11.50
CA LEU A 90 2.24 -6.44 12.77
C LEU A 90 3.19 -6.72 13.94
N ASP A 91 3.36 -5.74 14.82
CA ASP A 91 4.22 -5.85 16.00
C ASP A 91 3.38 -5.75 17.29
N SER A 92 3.45 -6.78 18.14
CA SER A 92 2.69 -6.81 19.40
C SER A 92 3.34 -5.90 20.44
N VAL A 93 2.64 -4.84 20.84
CA VAL A 93 3.07 -3.95 21.92
C VAL A 93 2.74 -4.58 23.28
N ASN A 94 1.55 -5.17 23.39
CA ASN A 94 1.11 -6.04 24.47
C ASN A 94 -0.08 -6.89 23.99
N VAL A 95 -0.70 -7.65 24.91
CA VAL A 95 -1.81 -8.58 24.59
C VAL A 95 -3.00 -7.92 23.88
N ASN A 96 -3.25 -6.62 24.11
CA ASN A 96 -4.39 -5.89 23.56
C ASN A 96 -3.96 -4.66 22.75
N GLN A 97 -2.69 -4.56 22.37
CA GLN A 97 -2.20 -3.46 21.56
C GLN A 97 -1.22 -3.95 20.51
N THR A 98 -1.48 -3.57 19.27
CA THR A 98 -0.66 -3.95 18.12
C THR A 98 -0.31 -2.72 17.31
N LYS A 99 0.97 -2.57 17.01
CA LYS A 99 1.47 -1.58 16.07
C LYS A 99 1.42 -2.16 14.66
N VAL A 100 0.70 -1.47 13.78
CA VAL A 100 0.69 -1.75 12.34
C VAL A 100 1.66 -0.79 11.66
N SER A 101 2.60 -1.31 10.89
CA SER A 101 3.53 -0.52 10.08
C SER A 101 3.38 -0.88 8.60
N ILE A 102 3.39 0.13 7.72
CA ILE A 102 3.29 -0.06 6.27
C ILE A 102 4.64 0.28 5.64
N HIS A 103 5.21 -0.68 4.92
CA HIS A 103 6.45 -0.53 4.16
C HIS A 103 6.15 -0.62 2.67
N THR A 104 6.55 0.40 1.92
CA THR A 104 6.28 0.48 0.48
C THR A 104 7.46 -0.04 -0.33
N TYR A 105 7.16 -0.93 -1.26
CA TYR A 105 8.09 -1.49 -2.24
C TYR A 105 7.65 -1.14 -3.67
N ASN A 106 8.57 -1.22 -4.63
CA ASN A 106 8.29 -1.11 -6.06
C ASN A 106 7.43 0.13 -6.44
N SER A 107 7.68 1.27 -5.80
CA SER A 107 6.93 2.50 -6.04
C SER A 107 7.36 3.17 -7.34
N GLU A 108 6.44 3.28 -8.28
CA GLU A 108 6.68 3.85 -9.60
C GLU A 108 5.45 4.56 -10.16
N VAL A 109 5.68 5.48 -11.09
CA VAL A 109 4.62 6.18 -11.82
C VAL A 109 4.80 6.07 -13.32
N VAL A 110 3.68 5.97 -14.03
CA VAL A 110 3.67 5.99 -15.49
C VAL A 110 3.91 7.42 -15.97
N THR A 111 5.02 7.64 -16.66
CA THR A 111 5.43 8.93 -17.22
C THR A 111 5.14 9.05 -18.71
N GLY A 112 4.78 7.95 -19.38
CA GLY A 112 4.40 7.96 -20.79
C GLY A 112 4.24 6.56 -21.37
N VAL A 113 4.24 6.51 -22.69
CA VAL A 113 4.18 5.28 -23.50
C VAL A 113 5.27 5.32 -24.56
N ARG A 114 5.80 4.16 -24.94
CA ARG A 114 6.76 3.98 -26.04
C ARG A 114 6.30 2.82 -26.94
N PRO A 115 6.69 2.79 -28.22
CA PRO A 115 6.45 1.63 -29.08
C PRO A 115 7.07 0.37 -28.45
N GLY A 116 6.29 -0.72 -28.40
CA GLY A 116 6.80 -2.02 -27.96
C GLY A 116 7.70 -2.63 -29.05
N LEU A 117 8.96 -2.90 -28.73
CA LEU A 117 9.89 -3.60 -29.61
C LEU A 117 10.10 -5.01 -29.05
N GLY A 118 9.20 -5.94 -29.38
CA GLY A 118 9.32 -7.35 -28.98
C GLY A 118 8.19 -8.23 -29.53
N ASP A 119 8.53 -9.47 -29.86
CA ASP A 119 7.72 -10.45 -30.61
C ASP A 119 6.43 -10.93 -29.91
N ASN A 120 6.02 -10.30 -28.80
CA ASN A 120 4.85 -10.67 -28.02
C ASN A 120 3.85 -9.50 -27.85
N LEU A 121 3.00 -9.34 -28.87
CA LEU A 121 1.59 -8.89 -28.85
C LEU A 121 1.16 -7.57 -28.15
N THR A 122 2.05 -6.74 -27.61
CA THR A 122 1.66 -5.40 -27.09
C THR A 122 2.34 -4.29 -27.89
N PRO A 123 1.60 -3.57 -28.76
CA PRO A 123 2.19 -2.52 -29.62
C PRO A 123 2.69 -1.30 -28.83
N ILE A 124 2.31 -1.19 -27.56
CA ILE A 124 2.61 -0.07 -26.68
C ILE A 124 3.17 -0.59 -25.36
N ALA A 125 4.38 -0.15 -24.99
CA ALA A 125 4.96 -0.36 -23.68
C ALA A 125 4.84 0.90 -22.82
N LEU A 126 4.61 0.73 -21.53
CA LEU A 126 4.49 1.84 -20.58
C LEU A 126 5.87 2.27 -20.10
N CYS A 127 6.11 3.57 -20.06
CA CYS A 127 7.31 4.14 -19.45
C CYS A 127 7.02 4.42 -17.98
N ALA A 128 7.54 3.57 -17.10
CA ALA A 128 7.47 3.78 -15.65
C ALA A 128 8.75 4.44 -15.14
N LYS A 129 8.63 5.25 -14.09
CA LYS A 129 9.74 5.84 -13.37
C LYS A 129 9.60 5.54 -11.89
N ALA A 130 10.64 4.94 -11.31
CA ALA A 130 10.73 4.75 -9.86
C ALA A 130 10.67 6.11 -9.15
N VAL A 131 9.88 6.17 -8.08
CA VAL A 131 9.68 7.37 -7.29
C VAL A 131 9.68 7.04 -5.81
N PRO A 132 10.04 7.99 -4.92
CA PRO A 132 9.93 7.75 -3.50
C PRO A 132 8.44 7.61 -3.09
N PRO A 133 8.13 6.73 -2.11
CA PRO A 133 6.81 6.65 -1.52
C PRO A 133 6.36 7.98 -0.91
N SER A 134 5.05 8.23 -0.90
CA SER A 134 4.51 9.52 -0.51
C SER A 134 3.99 9.60 0.91
N THR A 135 3.89 8.47 1.63
CA THR A 135 3.14 8.30 2.90
C THR A 135 1.62 8.40 2.75
N VAL A 136 1.08 8.89 1.62
CA VAL A 136 -0.37 9.03 1.43
C VAL A 136 -1.01 7.64 1.31
N GLU A 137 -0.49 6.79 0.44
CA GLU A 137 -1.04 5.46 0.21
C GLU A 137 -0.89 4.55 1.44
N GLU A 138 0.23 4.65 2.15
CA GLU A 138 0.46 3.97 3.42
C GLU A 138 -0.57 4.38 4.48
N TYR A 139 -0.87 5.68 4.57
CA TYR A 139 -1.83 6.15 5.55
C TYR A 139 -3.27 5.87 5.16
N GLU A 140 -3.60 5.81 3.87
CA GLU A 140 -4.90 5.33 3.41
C GLU A 140 -5.17 3.88 3.84
N LEU A 141 -4.15 3.00 3.80
CA LEU A 141 -4.25 1.64 4.32
C LEU A 141 -4.53 1.62 5.82
N LEU A 142 -3.78 2.40 6.60
CA LEU A 142 -3.97 2.51 8.05
C LEU A 142 -5.37 3.04 8.38
N LEU A 143 -5.85 4.05 7.67
CA LEU A 143 -7.20 4.60 7.84
C LEU A 143 -8.29 3.59 7.50
N GLN A 144 -8.08 2.73 6.48
CA GLN A 144 -9.03 1.67 6.15
C GLN A 144 -9.11 0.61 7.25
N ILE A 145 -7.96 0.17 7.78
CA ILE A 145 -7.89 -0.74 8.93
C ILE A 145 -8.59 -0.11 10.13
N GLY A 146 -8.23 1.13 10.49
CA GLY A 146 -8.83 1.82 11.63
C GLY A 146 -10.34 2.02 11.48
N LYS A 147 -10.83 2.34 10.28
CA LYS A 147 -12.26 2.43 10.01
C LYS A 147 -12.97 1.09 10.25
N ALA A 148 -12.37 -0.02 9.83
CA ALA A 148 -12.95 -1.35 10.03
C ALA A 148 -12.97 -1.77 11.52
N LEU A 149 -12.02 -1.26 12.31
CA LEU A 149 -11.98 -1.42 13.77
C LEU A 149 -12.89 -0.45 14.53
N GLY A 150 -13.44 0.56 13.86
CA GLY A 150 -14.20 1.63 14.52
C GLY A 150 -13.32 2.61 15.31
N GLU A 151 -12.01 2.68 15.01
CA GLU A 151 -11.10 3.67 15.59
C GLU A 151 -11.54 5.10 15.22
N LYS A 152 -11.57 5.98 16.20
CA LYS A 152 -12.12 7.35 16.05
C LYS A 152 -11.06 8.44 16.11
N ASN A 153 -9.87 8.13 16.64
CA ASN A 153 -8.87 9.14 16.98
C ASN A 153 -7.72 9.24 15.96
N MET A 154 -7.86 8.62 14.79
CA MET A 154 -6.84 8.74 13.75
C MET A 154 -6.84 10.16 13.16
N PRO A 155 -5.65 10.79 13.01
CA PRO A 155 -5.53 12.05 12.30
C PRO A 155 -6.15 12.03 10.89
N ALA A 156 -6.55 13.19 10.38
CA ALA A 156 -7.03 13.29 9.01
C ALA A 156 -5.89 13.08 8.00
N LEU A 157 -6.19 12.41 6.88
CA LEU A 157 -5.25 12.23 5.78
C LEU A 157 -4.77 13.58 5.24
N LYS A 158 -3.47 13.83 5.31
CA LYS A 158 -2.83 15.00 4.71
C LYS A 158 -2.61 14.75 3.23
N LYS A 159 -3.16 15.62 2.39
CA LYS A 159 -3.00 15.57 0.93
C LYS A 159 -2.14 16.75 0.47
N PRO A 160 -1.39 16.60 -0.63
CA PRO A 160 -0.69 17.72 -1.23
C PRO A 160 -1.69 18.81 -1.64
N MET A 161 -1.37 20.08 -1.32
CA MET A 161 -2.07 21.22 -1.89
C MET A 161 -1.77 21.30 -3.38
N ILE A 162 -2.82 21.26 -4.21
CA ILE A 162 -2.74 21.47 -5.65
C ILE A 162 -2.95 22.98 -5.86
N TRP A 163 -1.99 23.66 -6.47
CA TRP A 163 -2.12 25.04 -6.93
C TRP A 163 -2.52 25.04 -8.40
#